data_AF-A0A1F2F4X7-F1
#
_entry.id   AF-A0A1F2F4X7-F1
#
_cell.length_a   1.000
_cell.length_b   1.000
_cell.length_c   1.000
_cell.angle_alpha   90.00
_cell.angle_beta   90.00
_cell.angle_gamma   90.00
#
_symmetry.space_group_name_H-M   'P 1'
#
loop_
_entity.id
_entity.type
_entity.pdbx_description
1 polymer ?
#
loop_
_entity_poly.entity_id
_entity_poly.type
_entity_poly.pdbx_seq_one_letter_code
_entity_poly.pdbx_strand_id
1 'polypeptide(L)' 'MGATIKALREYTGATIDQLATRVGMARPTLANIEAGRRALNRKHLRAMAAALGVPPIAIMWADEDEAAPGVDKREVGAA' A
#
# COMPACT_ATOMS: atom_id res chain seq x y z
N MET A 1 -2.77 -2.07 -0.58
CA MET A 1 -1.81 -1.02 -0.14
C MET A 1 -0.95 -1.45 1.04
N GLY A 2 -1.52 -1.86 2.19
CA GLY A 2 -0.74 -2.24 3.38
C GLY A 2 0.25 -3.39 3.12
N ALA A 3 -0.22 -4.45 2.48
CA ALA A 3 0.61 -5.57 2.03
C ALA A 3 1.73 -5.13 1.08
N THR A 4 1.45 -4.22 0.14
CA THR A 4 2.45 -3.65 -0.77
C THR A 4 3.54 -2.89 -0.04
N ILE A 5 3.19 -2.07 0.96
CA ILE A 5 4.17 -1.36 1.80
C ILE A 5 5.07 -2.34 2.53
N LYS A 6 4.50 -3.41 3.10
CA LYS A 6 5.25 -4.48 3.76
C LYS A 6 6.22 -5.17 2.79
N ALA A 7 5.74 -5.55 1.60
CA ALA A 7 6.54 -6.22 0.59
C ALA A 7 7.72 -5.35 0.11
N LEU A 8 7.46 -4.07 -0.18
CA LEU A 8 8.50 -3.11 -0.56
C LEU A 8 9.50 -2.89 0.59
N ARG A 9 9.03 -2.75 1.83
CA ARG A 9 9.90 -2.62 2.99
C ARG A 9 10.84 -3.81 3.11
N GLU A 10 10.30 -5.02 3.02
CA GLU A 10 11.07 -6.27 3.13
C GLU A 10 12.06 -6.43 1.98
N TYR A 11 11.67 -6.06 0.76
CA TYR A 11 12.56 -6.02 -0.40
C TYR A 11 13.76 -5.08 -0.19
N THR A 12 13.56 -3.94 0.50
CA THR A 12 14.66 -3.03 0.86
C THR A 12 15.49 -3.48 2.07
N GLY A 13 15.15 -4.61 2.71
CA GLY A 13 15.80 -5.09 3.93
C GLY A 13 15.55 -4.24 5.18
N ALA A 14 14.59 -3.31 5.12
CA ALA A 14 14.31 -2.40 6.23
C ALA A 14 13.47 -3.08 7.32
N THR A 15 13.84 -2.86 8.58
CA THR A 15 12.94 -3.19 9.70
C THR A 15 11.77 -2.22 9.73
N ILE A 16 10.70 -2.61 10.42
CA ILE A 16 9.55 -1.73 10.61
C ILE A 16 9.91 -0.44 11.34
N ASP A 17 10.83 -0.52 12.31
CA ASP A 17 11.33 0.63 13.05
C ASP A 17 12.09 1.60 12.15
N GLN A 18 12.96 1.08 11.29
CA GLN A 18 13.71 1.90 10.34
C GLN A 18 12.79 2.63 9.36
N LEU A 19 11.78 1.95 8.79
CA LEU A 19 10.83 2.60 7.89
C LEU A 19 9.97 3.63 8.64
N ALA A 20 9.51 3.31 9.85
CA ALA A 20 8.74 4.22 10.68
C ALA A 20 9.52 5.51 10.97
N THR A 21 10.80 5.40 11.34
CA THR A 21 11.70 6.53 11.54
C THR A 21 11.87 7.36 10.26
N ARG A 22 12.12 6.73 9.10
CA ARG A 22 12.28 7.44 7.81
C ARG A 22 11.02 8.23 7.41
N VAL A 23 9.84 7.71 7.72
CA VAL A 23 8.54 8.32 7.38
C VAL A 23 8.10 9.35 8.44
N GLY A 24 8.73 9.37 9.62
CA GLY A 24 8.31 10.21 10.75
C GLY A 24 7.03 9.69 11.41
N MET A 25 6.88 8.37 11.51
CA MET A 25 5.70 7.71 12.05
C MET A 25 6.07 6.85 13.26
N ALA A 26 5.14 6.68 14.20
CA ALA A 26 5.31 5.71 15.28
C ALA A 26 5.26 4.27 14.74
N ARG A 27 6.14 3.40 15.24
CA ARG A 27 6.18 1.97 14.89
C ARG A 27 4.81 1.26 14.92
N PRO A 28 3.96 1.42 15.96
CA PRO A 28 2.65 0.75 15.99
C PRO A 28 1.72 1.24 14.89
N THR A 29 1.83 2.51 14.49
CA THR A 29 1.04 3.07 13.40
C THR A 29 1.43 2.44 12.07
N LEU A 30 2.73 2.28 11.79
CA LEU A 30 3.19 1.60 10.58
C LEU A 30 2.79 0.12 10.58
N ALA A 31 2.89 -0.57 11.72
CA ALA A 31 2.46 -1.96 11.86
C ALA A 31 0.97 -2.15 11.54
N ASN A 32 0.11 -1.22 12.00
CA ASN A 32 -1.31 -1.26 11.67
C ASN A 32 -1.58 -0.96 10.19
N ILE A 33 -0.74 -0.14 9.54
CA ILE A 33 -0.84 0.13 8.11
C ILE A 33 -0.45 -1.11 7.29
N GLU A 34 0.68 -1.73 7.59
CA GLU A 34 1.14 -2.96 6.91
C GLU A 34 0.13 -4.11 7.07
N ALA A 35 -0.51 -4.20 8.24
CA ALA A 35 -1.54 -5.20 8.52
C ALA A 35 -2.94 -4.85 7.97
N GLY A 36 -3.10 -3.73 7.25
CA GLY A 36 -4.41 -3.31 6.70
C GLY A 36 -5.43 -2.80 7.74
N ARG A 37 -5.09 -2.84 9.03
CA ARG A 37 -5.93 -2.35 10.14
C ARG A 37 -6.06 -0.82 10.17
N ARG A 38 -5.18 -0.10 9.47
CA ARG A 38 -5.21 1.35 9.31
C ARG A 38 -4.87 1.74 7.88
N ALA A 39 -5.66 2.63 7.27
CA ALA A 39 -5.33 3.19 5.98
C ALA A 39 -4.16 4.17 6.04
N LEU A 40 -3.28 4.17 5.03
CA LEU A 40 -2.30 5.22 4.82
C LEU A 40 -3.02 6.48 4.31
N ASN A 41 -2.93 7.58 5.05
CA ASN A 41 -3.50 8.84 4.59
C ASN A 41 -2.66 9.44 3.45
N ARG A 42 -3.33 10.06 2.46
CA ARG A 42 -2.74 10.82 1.35
C ARG A 42 -1.59 11.75 1.77
N LYS A 43 -1.68 12.40 2.94
CA LYS A 43 -0.61 13.27 3.47
C LYS A 43 0.74 12.55 3.64
N HIS A 44 0.71 11.26 4.00
CA HIS A 44 1.90 10.45 4.23
C HIS A 44 2.32 9.60 3.02
N LEU A 45 1.53 9.57 1.95
CA LEU A 45 1.82 8.75 0.78
C LEU A 45 3.17 9.13 0.14
N ARG A 46 3.44 10.42 -0.03
CA ARG A 46 4.71 10.89 -0.62
C ARG A 46 5.91 10.54 0.25
N ALA A 47 5.79 10.72 1.57
CA ALA A 47 6.86 10.37 2.51
C ALA A 47 7.12 8.85 2.53
N MET A 48 6.06 8.05 2.49
CA MET A 48 6.16 6.59 2.39
C MET A 48 6.86 6.15 1.11
N ALA A 49 6.44 6.71 -0.03
CA ALA A 49 7.02 6.42 -1.34
C ALA A 49 8.51 6.79 -1.39
N ALA A 50 8.86 7.98 -0.89
CA ALA A 50 10.24 8.43 -0.80
C ALA A 50 11.10 7.52 0.11
N ALA A 51 10.59 7.12 1.26
CA ALA A 51 11.31 6.25 2.20
C ALA A 51 11.53 4.82 1.65
N LEU A 52 10.68 4.38 0.72
CA LEU A 52 10.76 3.10 0.01
C LEU A 52 11.52 3.20 -1.32
N GLY A 53 11.86 4.40 -1.79
CA GLY A 53 12.55 4.61 -3.06
C GLY A 53 11.70 4.29 -4.30
N VAL A 54 10.38 4.41 -4.21
CA VAL A 54 9.44 4.09 -5.31
C VAL A 54 8.53 5.27 -5.64
N PRO A 55 7.95 5.34 -6.85
CA PRO A 55 6.89 6.31 -7.13
C PRO A 55 5.62 5.99 -6.31
N PRO A 56 4.81 7.00 -5.93
CA PRO A 56 3.57 6.78 -5.15
C PRO A 56 2.61 5.75 -5.74
N ILE A 57 2.56 5.64 -7.08
CA ILE A 57 1.70 4.68 -7.78
C ILE A 57 2.02 3.23 -7.43
N ALA A 58 3.29 2.92 -7.11
CA ALA A 58 3.72 1.58 -6.71
C ALA A 58 3.15 1.15 -5.35
N ILE A 59 2.64 2.08 -4.53
CA ILE A 59 1.95 1.78 -3.26
C ILE A 59 0.43 1.68 -3.48
N MET A 60 -0.09 2.45 -4.43
CA MET A 60 -1.53 2.55 -4.72
C MET A 60 -2.03 1.35 -5.51
N TRP A 61 -1.19 0.76 -6.38
CA TRP A 61 -1.45 -0.55 -6.98
C TRP A 61 -1.03 -1.66 -6.02
N ALA A 62 -2.01 -2.13 -5.27
CA ALA A 62 -2.05 -3.50 -4.80
C ALA A 62 -3.27 -4.09 -5.47
N ASP A 63 -3.10 -5.21 -6.17
CA ASP A 63 -4.19 -5.93 -6.82
C ASP A 63 -5.40 -6.06 -5.89
N GLU A 64 -6.57 -5.95 -6.50
CA GLU A 64 -7.87 -6.28 -5.92
C GLU A 64 -7.95 -7.78 -5.61
N ASP A 65 -7.22 -8.25 -4.62
CA ASP A 65 -7.50 -9.53 -3.95
C ASP A 65 -7.68 -9.17 -2.47
N GLU A 66 -8.86 -8.68 -2.05
CA GLU A 66 -10.04 -9.50 -1.85
C GLU A 66 -11.32 -8.65 -2.00
N ALA A 67 -11.85 -8.56 -3.23
CA ALA A 67 -13.27 -8.44 -3.59
C ALA A 67 -13.35 -8.08 -5.07
N ALA A 68 -13.55 -9.07 -5.94
CA ALA A 68 -14.17 -8.82 -7.23
C ALA A 68 -15.70 -8.77 -7.04
N PRO A 69 -16.37 -7.61 -7.02
CA PRO A 69 -17.77 -7.55 -7.39
C PRO A 69 -17.84 -7.71 -8.92
N GLY A 70 -18.73 -8.61 -9.36
CA GLY A 70 -18.82 -9.10 -10.72
C GLY A 70 -18.70 -8.04 -11.82
N VAL A 71 -17.82 -8.33 -12.78
CA VAL A 71 -18.03 -7.90 -14.16
C VAL A 71 -19.39 -8.46 -14.59
N ASP A 72 -20.38 -7.59 -14.72
CA ASP A 72 -21.65 -7.92 -15.37
C ASP A 72 -21.33 -8.38 -16.80
N LYS A 73 -21.71 -9.62 -17.14
CA LYS A 73 -21.56 -10.18 -18.49
C LYS A 73 -22.71 -9.77 -19.42
N ARG A 74 -23.57 -8.83 -19.02
CA ARG A 74 -24.61 -8.30 -19.90
C ARG A 74 -24.10 -7.02 -20.55
N GLU A 75 -24.22 -7.01 -21.87
CA GLU A 75 -24.04 -5.86 -22.77
C GLU A 75 -22.62 -5.60 -23.32
N VAL A 76 -22.14 -6.54 -24.14
CA VAL A 76 -21.82 -6.14 -25.52
C VAL A 76 -23.05 -6.46 -26.37
N GLY A 77 -23.79 -5.40 -26.66
CA GLY A 77 -24.94 -5.45 -27.55
C GLY A 77 -24.54 -5.75 -28.99
N ALA A 78 -25.50 -6.35 -29.69
CA ALA A 78 -25.86 -6.10 -31.09
C ALA A 78 -24.73 -5.98 -32.12
N ALA A 79 -24.54 -7.05 -32.90
CA ALA A 79 -24.56 -7.01 -34.36
C ALA A 79 -24.86 -8.42 -34.89
#